data_AF-A0A0F6RKL1-F1
#
_entry.id   AF-A0A0F6RKL1-F1
#
_cell.length_a   1.000
_cell.length_b   1.000
_cell.length_c   1.000
_cell.angle_alpha   90.00
_cell.angle_beta   90.00
_cell.angle_gamma   90.00
#
_symmetry.space_group_name_H-M   'P 1'
#
loop_
_entity.id
_entity.type
_entity.pdbx_description
1 polymer ?
#
loop_
_entity_poly.entity_id
_entity_poly.type
_entity_poly.pdbx_seq_one_letter_code
_entity_poly.pdbx_strand_id
1 'polypeptide(L)'
;MFNLKHQLYLLISKFLEEQERIEKRQQLSENATFHSSVKFIGKCENYRGDKSLITIGENTIILGELFLFTHGGKIEIGKNCYIGEKTGIRSANSIKIGNEVIIADDVNIYDTDAHSLNYVLRQK
;
A
#
# COMPACT_ATOMS: atom_id res chain seq x y z
N MET A 1 35.46 16.86 4.91
CA MET A 1 34.57 18.03 4.78
C MET A 1 33.92 17.95 3.41
N PHE A 2 32.59 17.82 3.33
CA PHE A 2 31.92 17.70 2.03
C PHE A 2 31.99 19.03 1.25
N ASN A 3 32.25 18.97 -0.06
CA ASN A 3 32.21 20.15 -0.94
C ASN A 3 30.76 20.69 -1.05
N LEU A 4 30.60 21.99 -1.27
CA LEU A 4 29.32 22.65 -1.53
C LEU A 4 28.40 21.90 -2.51
N LYS A 5 28.95 21.31 -3.59
CA LYS A 5 28.19 20.48 -4.54
C LYS A 5 27.51 19.28 -3.86
N HIS A 6 28.21 18.61 -2.95
CA HIS A 6 27.66 17.46 -2.22
C HIS A 6 26.61 17.90 -1.19
N GLN A 7 26.82 19.02 -0.50
CA GLN A 7 25.82 19.58 0.41
C GLN A 7 24.53 19.96 -0.33
N LEU A 8 24.66 20.56 -1.52
CA LEU A 8 23.51 20.88 -2.37
C LEU A 8 22.78 19.62 -2.85
N TYR A 9 23.51 18.58 -3.25
CA TYR A 9 22.93 17.29 -3.60
C TYR A 9 22.07 16.72 -2.47
N LEU A 10 22.62 16.65 -1.24
CA LEU A 10 21.88 16.13 -0.08
C LEU A 10 20.62 16.94 0.22
N LEU A 11 20.68 18.27 0.07
CA LEU A 11 19.52 19.13 0.25
C LEU A 11 18.42 18.82 -0.77
N ILE A 12 18.79 18.66 -2.05
CA ILE A 12 17.85 18.33 -3.12
C ILE A 12 17.26 16.93 -2.92
N SER A 13 18.07 15.93 -2.61
CA SER A 13 17.59 14.56 -2.34
C SER A 13 16.57 14.54 -1.21
N LYS A 14 16.87 15.20 -0.09
CA LYS A 14 15.94 15.30 1.04
C LYS A 14 14.63 16.01 0.66
N PHE A 15 14.72 17.06 -0.15
CA PHE A 15 13.52 17.74 -0.64
C PHE A 15 12.65 16.81 -1.50
N LEU A 16 13.26 16.07 -2.43
CA LEU A 16 12.54 15.13 -3.31
C LEU A 16 11.89 13.99 -2.50
N GLU A 17 12.61 13.41 -1.54
CA GLU A 17 12.07 12.37 -0.65
C GLU A 17 10.84 12.86 0.15
N GLU A 18 10.87 14.10 0.62
CA GLU A 18 9.74 14.68 1.34
C GLU A 18 8.55 14.98 0.40
N GLN A 19 8.78 15.40 -0.85
CA GLN A 19 7.70 15.54 -1.83
C GLN A 19 7.03 14.19 -2.12
N GLU A 20 7.82 13.15 -2.37
CA GLU A 20 7.29 11.80 -2.61
C GLU A 20 6.46 11.32 -1.41
N ARG A 21 6.95 11.51 -0.18
CA ARG A 21 6.20 11.18 1.04
C ARG A 21 4.85 11.89 1.12
N ILE A 22 4.80 13.17 0.76
CA ILE A 22 3.55 13.96 0.75
C ILE A 22 2.58 13.37 -0.28
N GLU A 23 3.05 13.08 -1.49
CA GLU A 23 2.24 12.48 -2.56
C GLU A 23 1.69 11.10 -2.16
N LYS A 24 2.55 10.22 -1.61
CA LYS A 24 2.12 8.88 -1.14
C LYS A 24 1.08 8.97 -0.03
N ARG A 25 1.27 9.89 0.91
CA ARG A 25 0.34 10.10 2.01
C ARG A 25 -1.00 10.67 1.52
N GLN A 26 -0.97 11.58 0.55
CA GLN A 26 -2.16 12.09 -0.11
C GLN A 26 -2.92 10.96 -0.82
N GLN A 27 -2.23 10.14 -1.62
CA GLN A 27 -2.82 8.97 -2.28
C GLN A 27 -3.47 8.02 -1.26
N LEU A 28 -2.80 7.70 -0.16
CA LEU A 28 -3.38 6.85 0.88
C LEU A 28 -4.64 7.50 1.49
N SER A 29 -4.63 8.81 1.74
CA SER A 29 -5.77 9.55 2.30
C SER A 29 -7.00 9.57 1.40
N GLU A 30 -6.82 9.43 0.09
CA GLU A 30 -7.89 9.34 -0.89
C GLU A 30 -8.51 7.93 -0.95
N ASN A 31 -7.73 6.89 -0.62
CA ASN A 31 -8.10 5.49 -0.88
C ASN A 31 -8.39 4.66 0.38
N ALA A 32 -7.95 5.09 1.56
CA ALA A 32 -8.00 4.29 2.79
C ALA A 32 -8.34 5.12 4.04
N THR A 33 -8.84 4.42 5.07
CA THR A 33 -9.00 4.93 6.43
C THR A 33 -7.85 4.40 7.29
N PHE A 34 -7.08 5.28 7.93
CA PHE A 34 -5.89 4.85 8.67
C PHE A 34 -5.59 5.75 9.86
N HIS A 35 -4.87 5.20 10.84
CA HIS A 35 -4.39 5.99 11.97
C HIS A 35 -3.25 6.93 11.59
N SER A 36 -3.16 8.11 12.20
CA SER A 36 -2.18 9.15 11.85
C SER A 36 -0.71 8.71 11.95
N SER A 37 -0.42 7.69 12.76
CA SER A 37 0.91 7.10 12.95
C SER A 37 1.39 6.19 11.82
N VAL A 38 0.51 5.81 10.88
CA VAL A 38 0.86 4.89 9.79
C VAL A 38 1.93 5.52 8.91
N LYS A 39 2.96 4.72 8.60
CA LYS A 39 4.00 5.09 7.64
C LYS A 39 3.74 4.36 6.34
N PHE A 40 3.59 5.11 5.27
CA PHE A 40 3.23 4.58 3.96
C PHE A 40 4.12 5.18 2.89
N ILE A 41 4.83 4.32 2.16
CA ILE A 41 5.60 4.69 0.96
C ILE A 41 5.18 3.91 -0.28
N GLY A 42 4.25 2.97 -0.11
CA GLY A 42 3.81 2.05 -1.15
C GLY A 42 2.84 2.66 -2.17
N LYS A 43 1.90 1.84 -2.66
CA LYS A 43 0.83 2.26 -3.58
C LYS A 43 -0.52 1.78 -3.06
N CYS A 44 -1.53 2.64 -3.10
CA CYS A 44 -2.88 2.29 -2.65
C CYS A 44 -3.88 2.61 -3.77
N GLU A 45 -4.55 1.57 -4.28
CA GLU A 45 -5.54 1.69 -5.35
C GLU A 45 -6.89 1.15 -4.89
N ASN A 46 -7.85 2.06 -4.75
CA ASN A 46 -9.22 1.74 -4.39
C ASN A 46 -10.18 2.40 -5.41
N TYR A 47 -10.47 1.68 -6.48
CA TYR A 47 -11.39 2.16 -7.53
C TYR A 47 -12.86 2.21 -7.09
N ARG A 48 -13.18 1.72 -5.88
CA ARG A 48 -14.55 1.74 -5.36
C ARG A 48 -14.91 3.06 -4.68
N GLY A 49 -13.93 3.92 -4.40
CA GLY A 49 -14.13 5.25 -3.81
C GLY A 49 -14.53 5.25 -2.33
N ASP A 50 -14.87 4.10 -1.75
CA ASP A 50 -15.17 3.95 -0.33
C ASP A 50 -13.89 3.61 0.46
N LYS A 51 -13.39 4.61 1.19
CA LYS A 51 -12.19 4.51 2.02
C LYS A 51 -12.30 3.54 3.19
N SER A 52 -13.50 3.14 3.58
CA SER A 52 -13.71 2.17 4.67
C SER A 52 -13.37 0.73 4.27
N LEU A 53 -13.19 0.50 2.96
CA LEU A 53 -12.82 -0.81 2.42
C LEU A 53 -11.33 -1.13 2.60
N ILE A 54 -10.50 -0.13 2.86
CA ILE A 54 -9.09 -0.32 3.24
C ILE A 54 -8.89 0.35 4.59
N THR A 55 -8.67 -0.44 5.64
CA THR A 55 -8.42 0.06 7.00
C THR A 55 -7.04 -0.34 7.49
N ILE A 56 -6.27 0.61 8.03
CA ILE A 56 -4.91 0.35 8.54
C ILE A 56 -4.79 0.82 10.00
N GLY A 57 -4.41 -0.11 10.87
CA GLY A 57 -4.20 0.12 12.29
C GLY A 57 -2.95 0.92 12.64
N GLU A 58 -2.86 1.29 13.91
CA GLU A 58 -1.81 2.12 14.48
C GLU A 58 -0.41 1.51 14.31
N ASN A 59 0.61 2.38 14.26
CA ASN A 59 2.03 2.04 14.16
C ASN A 59 2.40 1.02 13.07
N THR A 60 1.56 0.87 12.05
CA THR A 60 1.81 -0.02 10.92
C THR A 60 2.63 0.68 9.84
N ILE A 61 3.60 -0.04 9.27
CA ILE A 61 4.47 0.41 8.19
C ILE A 61 4.16 -0.40 6.94
N ILE A 62 3.90 0.29 5.82
CA ILE A 62 3.60 -0.35 4.54
C ILE A 62 4.47 0.24 3.45
N LEU A 63 5.34 -0.62 2.90
CA LEU A 63 6.19 -0.30 1.77
C LEU A 63 5.64 -0.90 0.46
N GLY A 64 4.77 -1.91 0.58
CA GLY A 64 4.12 -2.61 -0.54
C GLY A 64 2.83 -1.99 -1.08
N GLU A 65 2.14 -2.72 -1.94
CA GLU A 65 0.92 -2.29 -2.64
C GLU A 65 -0.35 -2.84 -2.00
N LEU A 66 -1.36 -1.99 -1.87
CA LEU A 66 -2.73 -2.35 -1.51
C LEU A 66 -3.64 -2.10 -2.71
N PHE A 67 -4.36 -3.13 -3.15
CA PHE A 67 -5.20 -3.05 -4.34
C PHE A 67 -6.57 -3.68 -4.10
N LEU A 68 -7.63 -2.94 -4.40
CA LEU A 68 -8.98 -3.50 -4.50
C LEU A 68 -9.39 -3.62 -5.96
N PHE A 69 -9.95 -4.77 -6.32
CA PHE A 69 -10.53 -4.95 -7.64
C PHE A 69 -11.79 -4.09 -7.81
N THR A 70 -12.12 -3.71 -9.03
CA THR A 70 -13.30 -2.86 -9.33
C THR A 70 -14.62 -3.51 -8.93
N HIS A 71 -14.68 -4.84 -8.93
CA HIS A 71 -15.89 -5.63 -8.67
C HIS A 71 -16.06 -6.06 -7.20
N GLY A 72 -15.12 -5.73 -6.31
CA GLY A 72 -15.21 -6.17 -4.92
C GLY A 72 -13.96 -5.87 -4.10
N GLY A 73 -13.82 -6.54 -2.96
CA GLY A 73 -12.62 -6.48 -2.14
C GLY A 73 -12.74 -5.62 -0.90
N LYS A 74 -11.97 -6.03 0.10
CA LYS A 74 -11.75 -5.34 1.37
C LYS A 74 -10.39 -5.73 1.91
N ILE A 75 -9.64 -4.77 2.45
CA ILE A 75 -8.36 -5.02 3.11
C ILE A 75 -8.42 -4.42 4.52
N GLU A 76 -8.24 -5.28 5.53
CA GLU A 76 -8.10 -4.88 6.92
C GLU A 76 -6.70 -5.24 7.41
N ILE A 77 -5.91 -4.24 7.81
CA ILE A 77 -4.58 -4.44 8.41
C ILE A 77 -4.61 -3.92 9.85
N GLY A 78 -4.24 -4.78 10.80
CA GLY A 78 -4.19 -4.45 12.21
C GLY A 78 -3.07 -3.46 12.59
N LYS A 79 -2.81 -3.38 13.89
CA LYS A 79 -1.77 -2.50 14.48
C LYS A 79 -0.41 -3.18 14.57
N ASN A 80 0.64 -2.36 14.62
CA ASN A 80 2.03 -2.79 14.79
C ASN A 80 2.51 -3.76 13.71
N CYS A 81 2.04 -3.62 12.48
CA CYS A 81 2.41 -4.50 11.37
C CYS A 81 3.53 -3.90 10.52
N TYR A 82 4.26 -4.77 9.83
CA TYR A 82 5.22 -4.40 8.79
C TYR A 82 4.89 -5.13 7.50
N ILE A 83 4.76 -4.40 6.40
CA ILE A 83 4.55 -4.93 5.05
C ILE A 83 5.72 -4.51 4.18
N GLY A 84 6.56 -5.47 3.79
CA GLY A 84 7.79 -5.26 3.05
C GLY A 84 7.62 -4.67 1.64
N GLU A 85 8.76 -4.32 1.03
CA GLU A 85 8.81 -3.80 -0.33
C GLU A 85 8.39 -4.86 -1.33
N LYS A 86 7.85 -4.44 -2.48
CA LYS A 86 7.37 -5.34 -3.56
C LYS A 86 6.28 -6.32 -3.14
N THR A 87 5.78 -6.23 -1.92
CA THR A 87 4.67 -7.04 -1.45
C THR A 87 3.36 -6.51 -2.01
N GLY A 88 2.55 -7.37 -2.63
CA GLY A 88 1.26 -7.04 -3.18
C GLY A 88 0.13 -7.70 -2.40
N ILE A 89 -0.77 -6.90 -1.81
CA ILE A 89 -2.01 -7.37 -1.19
C ILE A 89 -3.18 -6.95 -2.07
N ARG A 90 -3.82 -7.91 -2.73
CA ARG A 90 -4.87 -7.66 -3.72
C ARG A 90 -6.15 -8.40 -3.37
N SER A 91 -7.23 -7.67 -3.11
CA SER A 91 -8.50 -8.26 -2.66
C SER A 91 -9.64 -8.00 -3.64
N ALA A 92 -10.35 -9.07 -4.02
CA ALA A 92 -11.65 -9.07 -4.69
C ALA A 92 -12.80 -9.48 -3.76
N ASN A 93 -12.50 -10.11 -2.60
CA ASN A 93 -13.49 -10.44 -1.58
C ASN A 93 -13.15 -9.75 -0.24
N SER A 94 -12.23 -10.31 0.53
CA SER A 94 -11.79 -9.77 1.82
C SER A 94 -10.48 -10.41 2.28
N ILE A 95 -9.46 -9.58 2.54
CA ILE A 95 -8.19 -9.97 3.17
C ILE A 95 -8.07 -9.27 4.53
N LYS A 96 -7.75 -10.05 5.57
CA LYS A 96 -7.52 -9.54 6.92
C LYS A 96 -6.16 -9.97 7.45
N ILE A 97 -5.33 -8.98 7.76
CA ILE A 97 -4.06 -9.13 8.48
C ILE A 97 -4.31 -8.70 9.93
N GLY A 98 -3.93 -9.56 10.87
CA GLY A 98 -4.06 -9.30 12.30
C GLY A 98 -3.13 -8.20 12.82
N ASN A 99 -2.91 -8.20 14.13
CA ASN A 99 -1.96 -7.30 14.78
C ASN A 99 -0.58 -7.96 14.88
N GLU A 100 0.49 -7.16 14.94
CA GLU A 100 1.86 -7.62 15.19
C GLU A 100 2.36 -8.61 14.13
N VAL A 101 1.92 -8.43 12.89
CA VAL A 101 2.30 -9.27 11.76
C VAL A 101 3.44 -8.61 10.98
N ILE A 102 4.46 -9.40 10.66
CA ILE A 102 5.55 -9.01 9.78
C ILE A 102 5.43 -9.83 8.50
N ILE A 103 5.21 -9.14 7.38
CA ILE A 103 5.27 -9.71 6.03
C ILE A 103 6.54 -9.19 5.39
N ALA A 104 7.40 -10.13 4.97
CA ALA A 104 8.68 -9.83 4.33
C ALA A 104 8.48 -9.16 2.96
N ASP A 105 9.60 -8.82 2.32
CA ASP A 105 9.62 -8.27 0.98
C ASP A 105 9.22 -9.35 -0.05
N ASP A 106 8.68 -8.91 -1.19
CA ASP A 106 8.34 -9.75 -2.35
C ASP A 106 7.29 -10.85 -2.06
N VAL A 107 6.33 -10.55 -1.19
CA VAL A 107 5.21 -11.46 -0.86
C VAL A 107 3.96 -11.08 -1.67
N ASN A 108 3.21 -12.08 -2.14
CA ASN A 108 1.98 -11.87 -2.89
C ASN A 108 0.79 -12.52 -2.18
N ILE A 109 -0.20 -11.71 -1.79
CA ILE A 109 -1.42 -12.16 -1.10
C ILE A 109 -2.65 -11.79 -1.94
N TYR A 110 -3.35 -12.81 -2.41
CA TYR A 110 -4.51 -12.70 -3.31
C TYR A 110 -5.64 -13.59 -2.80
N ASP A 111 -6.88 -13.13 -2.91
CA ASP A 111 -8.09 -13.90 -2.60
C ASP A 111 -8.90 -14.25 -3.87
N THR A 112 -8.26 -14.15 -5.05
CA THR A 112 -8.87 -14.33 -6.36
C THR A 112 -7.86 -14.80 -7.40
N ASP A 113 -8.35 -15.54 -8.40
CA ASP A 113 -7.60 -15.89 -9.61
C ASP A 113 -7.56 -14.73 -10.63
N ALA A 114 -8.13 -13.57 -10.29
CA ALA A 114 -8.29 -12.34 -11.09
C ALA A 114 -9.16 -12.47 -12.35
N HIS A 115 -9.13 -13.62 -13.03
CA HIS A 115 -9.91 -13.92 -14.22
C HIS A 115 -10.59 -15.28 -14.11
N SER A 116 -11.62 -15.50 -14.94
CA SER A 116 -12.31 -16.78 -15.02
C SER A 116 -11.34 -17.92 -15.38
N LEU A 117 -11.52 -19.08 -14.75
CA LEU A 117 -10.85 -20.32 -15.15
C LEU A 117 -11.37 -20.86 -16.50
N ASN A 118 -12.57 -20.44 -16.91
CA ASN A 118 -13.08 -20.74 -18.24
C ASN A 118 -12.40 -19.84 -19.28
N TYR A 119 -11.63 -20.43 -20.18
CA TYR A 119 -10.88 -19.71 -21.21
C TYR A 119 -11.77 -18.85 -22.12
N VAL A 120 -13.01 -19.27 -22.39
CA VAL A 120 -13.96 -18.51 -23.21
C VAL A 120 -14.40 -17.23 -22.50
N LEU A 121 -14.58 -17.29 -21.18
CA LEU A 121 -14.98 -16.13 -20.38
C LEU A 121 -13.79 -15.22 -20.05
N ARG A 122 -12.56 -15.75 -20.04
CA ARG A 122 -11.33 -14.99 -19.72
C ARG A 122 -10.93 -13.97 -20.78
N GLN A 123 -11.27 -14.17 -22.05
CA GLN A 123 -10.87 -13.27 -23.14
C GLN A 123 -11.73 -12.01 -23.28
N LYS A 124 -12.73 -11.83 -22.41
CA LYS A 124 -13.58 -10.64 -22.35
C LYS A 124 -13.10 -9.71 -21.27
#